data_AF-A0A2T6BR85-F1
#
_entry.id   AF-A0A2T6BR85-F1
#
_cell.length_a   1.000
_cell.length_b   1.000
_cell.length_c   1.000
_cell.angle_alpha   90.00
_cell.angle_beta   90.00
_cell.angle_gamma   90.00
#
_symmetry.space_group_name_H-M   'P 1'
#
loop_
_entity.id
_entity.type
_entity.pdbx_description
1 polymer ?
#
loop_
_entity_poly.entity_id
_entity_poly.type
_entity_poly.pdbx_seq_one_letter_code
_entity_poly.pdbx_strand_id
1 'polypeptide(L)' 'MSSANERLHELEDQLIHINGLMQALIKLLPDGNDYVCIANELEKQLFEFQKSFDDVWEDLLNL' A
#
# COMPACT_ATOMS: atom_id res chain seq x y z
N MET A 1 4.58 -15.78 16.88
CA MET A 1 4.69 -14.33 17.12
C MET A 1 3.29 -13.83 17.51
N SER A 2 3.10 -12.62 18.05
CA SER A 2 1.72 -12.16 18.34
C SER A 2 1.05 -11.75 17.03
N SER A 3 -0.27 -11.94 16.90
CA SER A 3 -1.02 -11.59 15.68
C SER A 3 -0.93 -10.10 15.33
N ALA A 4 -0.73 -9.23 16.32
CA ALA A 4 -0.53 -7.79 16.10
C ALA A 4 0.82 -7.51 15.40
N ASN A 5 1.88 -8.25 15.76
CA ASN A 5 3.18 -8.09 15.13
C ASN A 5 3.18 -8.62 13.68
N GLU A 6 2.46 -9.71 13.41
CA GLU A 6 2.30 -10.24 12.04
C GLU A 6 1.57 -9.23 11.15
N ARG A 7 0.48 -8.62 11.63
CA ARG A 7 -0.25 -7.58 10.88
C ARG A 7 0.54 -6.29 10.67
N LEU A 8 1.40 -5.92 11.61
CA LEU A 8 2.32 -4.79 11.41
C LEU A 8 3.32 -5.06 10.29
N HIS A 9 3.85 -6.29 10.20
CA HIS A 9 4.73 -6.66 9.09
C HIS A 9 3.99 -6.71 7.75
N GLU A 10 2.73 -7.16 7.72
CA GLU A 10 1.91 -7.13 6.49
C GLU A 10 1.69 -5.69 5.99
N LEU A 11 1.45 -4.73 6.90
CA LEU A 11 1.35 -3.31 6.57
C LEU A 11 2.69 -2.75 6.07
N GLU A 12 3.80 -3.16 6.66
CA GLU A 12 5.14 -2.76 6.24
C GLU A 12 5.45 -3.24 4.80
N ASP A 13 5.12 -4.50 4.49
CA ASP A 13 5.29 -5.07 3.15
C ASP A 13 4.45 -4.33 2.10
N GLN A 14 3.20 -3.97 2.44
CA GLN A 14 2.34 -3.17 1.58
C GLN A 14 2.95 -1.78 1.30
N LEU A 15 3.50 -1.10 2.32
CA LEU A 15 4.16 0.19 2.17
C LEU A 15 5.40 0.12 1.27
N ILE A 16 6.19 -0.95 1.40
CA ILE A 16 7.35 -1.20 0.52
C ILE A 16 6.89 -1.32 -0.94
N HIS A 17 5.80 -2.06 -1.19
CA HIS A 17 5.24 -2.23 -2.52
C HIS A 17 4.72 -0.91 -3.11
N ILE A 18 3.94 -0.15 -2.33
CA ILE A 18 3.42 1.18 -2.71
C ILE A 18 4.57 2.13 -3.07
N ASN A 19 5.63 2.17 -2.25
CA ASN A 19 6.80 2.99 -2.55
C ASN A 19 7.46 2.56 -3.88
N GLY A 20 7.55 1.26 -4.16
CA GLY A 20 8.03 0.75 -5.44
C GLY A 20 7.24 1.28 -6.64
N LEU A 21 5.91 1.27 -6.55
CA LEU A 21 5.01 1.81 -7.58
C LEU A 21 5.18 3.33 -7.76
N MET A 22 5.30 4.08 -6.66
CA MET A 22 5.58 5.52 -6.72
C MET A 22 6.92 5.82 -7.41
N GLN A 23 7.97 5.07 -7.08
CA GLN A 23 9.29 5.20 -7.72
C GLN A 23 9.25 4.83 -9.20
N ALA A 24 8.38 3.90 -9.61
CA ALA A 24 8.17 3.57 -11.01
C ALA A 24 7.50 4.72 -11.77
N LEU A 25 6.45 5.34 -11.21
CA LEU A 25 5.77 6.48 -11.83
C LEU A 25 6.69 7.67 -12.07
N ILE A 26 7.60 7.96 -11.14
CA ILE A 26 8.59 9.05 -11.28
C ILE A 26 9.48 8.87 -12.52
N LYS A 27 9.71 7.62 -12.93
CA LYS A 27 10.60 7.27 -14.06
C LYS A 27 9.86 7.15 -15.40
N LEU A 28 8.53 7.09 -15.39
CA LEU A 28 7.71 6.89 -16.58
C LEU A 28 7.19 8.23 -17.13
N LEU A 29 7.01 8.29 -18.45
CA LEU A 29 6.35 9.44 -19.07
C LEU A 29 4.84 9.38 -18.81
N PRO A 30 4.19 10.49 -18.39
CA PRO A 30 2.78 10.51 -17.97
C PRO A 30 1.77 10.02 -19.02
N ASP A 31 2.14 10.10 -20.30
CA ASP A 31 1.24 9.82 -21.43
C ASP A 31 1.36 8.37 -21.94
N GLY A 32 2.24 7.57 -21.32
CA GLY A 32 2.47 6.18 -21.68
C GLY A 32 1.42 5.25 -21.09
N ASN A 33 1.04 4.21 -21.83
CA ASN A 33 0.15 3.15 -21.33
C ASN A 33 0.71 2.50 -20.04
N ASP A 34 2.03 2.41 -19.92
CA ASP A 34 2.70 1.89 -18.73
C ASP A 34 2.50 2.81 -17.51
N TYR A 35 2.52 4.14 -17.70
CA TYR A 35 2.27 5.09 -16.62
C TYR A 35 0.85 4.95 -16.09
N VAL A 36 -0.14 4.91 -17.00
CA VAL A 36 -1.56 4.73 -16.62
C VAL A 36 -1.76 3.41 -15.88
N CYS A 37 -1.14 2.33 -16.36
CA CYS A 37 -1.21 1.02 -15.71
C CYS A 37 -0.67 1.05 -14.27
N ILE A 38 0.53 1.59 -14.07
CA ILE A 38 1.16 1.69 -12.75
C ILE A 38 0.39 2.66 -11.83
N ALA A 39 -0.17 3.74 -12.39
CA ALA A 39 -0.96 4.70 -11.62
C ALA A 39 -2.25 4.07 -11.08
N ASN A 40 -2.95 3.29 -11.92
CA ASN A 40 -4.14 2.55 -11.50
C ASN A 40 -3.82 1.49 -10.44
N GLU A 41 -2.71 0.77 -10.58
CA GLU A 41 -2.30 -0.20 -9.57
C GLU A 41 -1.93 0.50 -8.26
N LEU A 42 -1.21 1.63 -8.31
CA LEU A 42 -0.90 2.42 -7.13
C LEU A 42 -2.16 2.89 -6.40
N GLU A 43 -3.16 3.39 -7.13
CA GLU A 43 -4.44 3.81 -6.55
C GLU A 43 -5.15 2.66 -5.82
N LYS A 44 -5.19 1.48 -6.45
CA LYS A 44 -5.75 0.26 -5.85
C LYS A 44 -5.00 -0.14 -4.58
N GLN A 45 -3.67 -0.16 -4.61
CA GLN A 45 -2.85 -0.53 -3.46
C GLN A 45 -2.99 0.46 -2.30
N LEU A 46 -3.09 1.77 -2.59
CA LEU A 46 -3.34 2.78 -1.56
C LEU A 46 -4.70 2.58 -0.88
N PHE A 47 -5.74 2.25 -1.65
CA PHE A 47 -7.06 1.96 -1.11
C PHE A 47 -7.06 0.70 -0.23
N GLU A 48 -6.42 -0.39 -0.67
CA GLU A 48 -6.29 -1.63 0.10
C GLU A 48 -5.47 -1.43 1.38
N PHE A 49 -4.38 -0.65 1.31
CA PHE A 49 -3.57 -0.29 2.47
C PHE A 49 -4.36 0.53 3.48
N GLN A 50 -5.08 1.57 3.05
CA GLN A 50 -5.88 2.40 3.95
C GLN A 50 -6.87 1.55 4.74
N LYS A 51 -7.59 0.65 4.05
CA LYS A 51 -8.52 -0.26 4.71
C LYS A 51 -7.83 -1.17 5.73
N SER A 52 -6.70 -1.76 5.35
CA SER A 52 -5.93 -2.65 6.23
C SER A 52 -5.41 -1.91 7.47
N PHE A 53 -4.99 -0.65 7.28
CA PHE A 53 -4.54 0.22 8.36
C PHE A 53 -5.68 0.57 9.31
N ASP A 54 -6.84 0.97 8.79
CA ASP A 54 -8.03 1.30 9.59
C ASP A 54 -8.49 0.08 10.41
N ASP A 55 -8.52 -1.12 9.81
CA ASP A 55 -8.85 -2.37 10.50
C ASP A 55 -7.86 -2.66 11.66
N VAL A 56 -6.55 -2.49 11.43
CA VAL A 56 -5.53 -2.66 12.48
C VAL A 56 -5.66 -1.59 13.57
N TRP A 57 -5.97 -0.35 13.19
CA TRP A 57 -6.12 0.77 14.11
C TRP A 57 -7.33 0.61 15.02
N GLU A 58 -8.48 0.19 14.48
CA GLU A 58 -9.68 -0.12 15.27
C GLU A 58 -9.42 -1.25 16.26
N ASP A 59 -8.71 -2.31 15.85
CA ASP A 59 -8.34 -3.40 16.75
C ASP A 59 -7.42 -2.94 17.89
N LEU A 60 -6.51 -1.99 17.63
CA LEU A 60 -5.65 -1.39 18.65
C LEU A 60 -6.41 -0.48 19.62
N LEU A 61 -7.46 0.21 19.17
CA LEU A 61 -8.29 1.08 20.00
C LEU A 61 -9.28 0.31 20.90
N ASN A 62 -9.66 -0.90 20.49
CA ASN A 62 -10.58 -1.77 21.23
C ASN A 62 -9.89 -2.74 22.21
N LEU A 63 -8.56 -2.62 22.36
CA LEU A 63 -7.71 -3.31 23.34
C LEU A 63 -7.51 -2.48 24.61
#